data_AF-R1IBF5-F1
#
_entry.id   AF-R1IBF5-F1
#
_cell.length_a   1.000
_cell.length_b   1.000
_cell.length_c   1.000
_cell.angle_alpha   90.00
_cell.angle_beta   90.00
_cell.angle_gamma   90.00
#
_symmetry.space_group_name_H-M   'P 1'
#
loop_
_entity.id
_entity.type
_entity.pdbx_description
1 polymer ?
#
loop_
_entity_poly.entity_id
_entity_poly.type
_entity_poly.pdbx_seq_one_letter_code
_entity_poly.pdbx_strand_id
1 'polypeptide(L)' 'MGIKPGPKRKNEDGTPDKRQRVRPENQKKHPKLKPHDHEKGD' A
#
# COMPACT_ATOMS: atom_id res chain seq x y z
N MET A 1 -0.11 -25.72 -7.48
CA MET A 1 1.04 -24.88 -7.09
C MET A 1 0.68 -23.42 -7.37
N GLY A 2 0.69 -22.56 -6.35
CA GLY A 2 0.43 -21.13 -6.54
C GLY A 2 1.67 -20.42 -7.07
N ILE A 3 1.52 -19.63 -8.13
CA ILE A 3 2.59 -18.76 -8.63
C ILE A 3 2.89 -17.74 -7.53
N LYS A 4 4.11 -17.75 -7.01
CA LYS A 4 4.53 -16.74 -6.04
C LYS A 4 4.42 -15.36 -6.68
N PRO A 5 3.93 -14.35 -5.96
CA PRO A 5 3.86 -12.99 -6.50
C PRO A 5 5.25 -12.57 -6.97
N GLY A 6 5.33 -12.05 -8.20
CA GLY A 6 6.59 -11.55 -8.75
C GLY A 6 7.18 -10.41 -7.93
N PRO A 7 8.44 -10.02 -8.23
CA PRO A 7 9.09 -8.89 -7.59
C PRO A 7 8.24 -7.62 -7.71
N LYS A 8 8.23 -6.81 -6.64
CA LYS A 8 7.61 -5.49 -6.69
C LYS A 8 8.36 -4.61 -7.71
N ARG A 9 7.62 -3.95 -8.60
CA ARG A 9 8.16 -2.91 -9.50
C ARG A 9 8.89 -1.83 -8.70
N LYS A 10 9.97 -1.32 -9.26
CA LYS A 10 10.74 -0.18 -8.75
C LYS A 10 10.65 0.96 -9.77
N ASN A 11 10.89 2.18 -9.31
CA ASN A 11 11.10 3.33 -10.21
C ASN A 11 12.47 3.20 -10.91
N GLU A 12 12.73 4.06 -11.88
CA GLU A 12 14.03 4.12 -12.59
C GLU A 12 15.18 4.39 -11.61
N ASP A 13 14.94 5.21 -10.58
CA ASP A 13 15.88 5.51 -9.49
C ASP A 13 16.06 4.35 -8.49
N GLY A 14 15.45 3.19 -8.73
CA GLY A 14 15.52 2.02 -7.84
C GLY A 14 14.68 2.12 -6.56
N THR A 15 14.04 3.26 -6.31
CA THR A 15 13.11 3.45 -5.19
C THR A 15 11.83 2.63 -5.37
N PRO A 16 11.15 2.21 -4.28
CA PRO A 16 9.88 1.51 -4.39
C PRO A 16 8.83 2.37 -5.09
N ASP A 17 8.12 1.79 -6.07
CA ASP A 17 7.01 2.48 -6.73
C ASP A 17 5.86 2.72 -5.73
N LYS A 18 5.62 4.00 -5.40
CA LYS A 18 4.57 4.42 -4.46
C LYS A 18 3.15 4.12 -4.97
N ARG A 19 2.97 3.87 -6.27
CA ARG A 19 1.68 3.45 -6.85
C ARG A 19 1.30 2.03 -6.45
N GLN A 20 2.20 1.26 -5.86
CA GLN A 20 1.90 -0.10 -5.43
C GLN A 20 1.10 -0.15 -4.14
N ARG A 21 0.13 -1.07 -4.13
CA ARG A 21 -0.61 -1.39 -2.92
C ARG A 21 0.31 -1.96 -1.83
N VAL A 22 0.05 -1.54 -0.59
CA VAL A 22 0.67 -2.13 0.60
C VAL A 22 0.11 -3.55 0.77
N ARG A 23 1.00 -4.53 0.95
CA ARG A 23 0.60 -5.92 1.23
C ARG A 23 0.17 -6.05 2.70
N PRO A 24 -0.77 -6.95 3.05
CA PRO A 24 -1.22 -7.14 4.43
C PRO A 24 -0.07 -7.37 5.42
N GLU A 25 0.95 -8.12 5.02
CA GLU A 25 2.17 -8.39 5.81
C GLU A 25 2.92 -7.11 6.22
N ASN A 26 2.98 -6.13 5.32
CA ASN A 26 3.68 -4.87 5.54
C ASN A 26 2.76 -3.79 6.11
N GLN A 27 1.46 -4.03 6.25
CA GLN A 27 0.50 -3.02 6.68
C GLN A 27 0.80 -2.47 8.07
N LYS A 28 1.45 -3.26 8.94
CA LYS A 28 1.92 -2.79 10.26
C LYS A 28 2.94 -1.63 10.20
N LYS A 29 3.69 -1.51 9.09
CA LYS A 29 4.66 -0.43 8.86
C LYS A 29 4.01 0.84 8.30
N HIS A 30 2.75 0.76 7.90
CA HIS A 30 1.99 1.85 7.30
C HIS A 30 0.81 2.20 8.21
N PRO A 31 0.95 3.21 9.10
CA PRO A 31 -0.12 3.58 10.02
C PRO A 31 -1.37 3.98 9.24
N LYS A 32 -2.53 3.60 9.77
CA LYS A 32 -3.81 4.07 9.22
C LYS A 32 -3.89 5.59 9.42
N LEU A 33 -4.44 6.27 8.42
CA LEU A 33 -4.87 7.65 8.58
C LEU A 33 -5.86 7.73 9.74
N LYS A 34 -5.90 8.88 10.43
CA LYS A 34 -6.92 9.15 11.43
C LYS A 34 -8.29 8.97 10.77
N PRO A 35 -9.29 8.40 11.48
CA PRO A 35 -10.65 8.37 10.96
C PRO A 35 -11.05 9.80 10.61
N HIS A 36 -11.50 10.01 9.37
CA HIS A 36 -12.12 11.27 9.00
C HIS A 36 -13.59 11.18 9.41
N ASP A 37 -13.99 12.03 10.35
CA ASP A 37 -15.40 12.18 10.72
C ASP A 37 -16.05 13.06 9.64
N HIS A 38 -16.84 12.44 8.76
CA HIS A 38 -17.66 13.19 7.80
C HIS A 38 -19.03 13.39 8.42
N GLU A 39 -19.56 14.61 8.37
CA GLU A 39 -20.94 14.84 8.75
C GLU A 39 -21.88 14.07 7.82
N LYS A 40 -22.90 13.42 8.40
CA LYS A 40 -23.86 12.63 7.64
C LYS A 40 -24.74 13.58 6.81
N GLY A 41 -24.41 13.78 5.54
CA GLY A 41 -25.19 14.62 4.62
C GLY A 41 -24.38 15.50 3.67
N ASP A 42 -23.05 15.54 3.80
CA ASP A 42 -22.13 16.02 2.75
C ASP A 42 -21.94 14.98 1.63
#